data_AF-U1WPS8-F1
#
_entry.id   AF-U1WPS8-F1
#
_cell.length_a   1.000
_cell.length_b   1.000
_cell.length_c   1.000
_cell.angle_alpha   90.00
_cell.angle_beta   90.00
_cell.angle_gamma   90.00
#
_symmetry.space_group_name_H-M   'P 1'
#
loop_
_entity.id
_entity.type
_entity.pdbx_description
1 polymer ?
#
loop_
_entity_poly.entity_id
_entity_poly.type
_entity_poly.pdbx_seq_one_letter_code
_entity_poly.pdbx_strand_id
1 'polypeptide(L)'
;MMEANLRKAAILNPKINPWLETAIQFALRVRPNGEWDYKVAIGWNKTRTVIVSGKKYYIDGEDIGNIHYGYVGRYLFDGTTLLKAGGVVQRLQGRSKPEWFATYYDDPKDYAAVSRGINWYNSGIFK
;
A
#
# COMPACT_ATOMS: atom_id res chain seq x y z
N MET A 1 -4.15 8.80 19.99
CA MET A 1 -2.81 9.35 19.67
C MET A 1 -2.74 10.02 18.28
N MET A 2 -3.31 9.44 17.21
CA MET A 2 -3.33 10.06 15.86
C MET A 2 -4.06 11.41 15.80
N GLU A 3 -5.24 11.51 16.43
CA GLU A 3 -5.95 12.79 16.51
C GLU A 3 -5.14 13.89 17.21
N ALA A 4 -4.39 13.55 18.25
CA ALA A 4 -3.63 14.52 19.03
C ALA A 4 -2.45 15.11 18.23
N ASN A 5 -1.79 14.30 17.39
CA ASN A 5 -0.66 14.75 16.57
C ASN A 5 -1.11 15.52 15.32
N LEU A 6 -2.21 15.10 14.68
CA LEU A 6 -2.81 15.84 13.55
C LEU A 6 -3.37 17.20 14.00
N ARG A 7 -3.97 17.26 15.20
CA ARG A 7 -4.41 18.53 15.80
C ARG A 7 -3.25 19.49 16.06
N LYS A 8 -2.09 19.01 16.51
CA LYS A 8 -0.89 19.85 16.73
C LYS A 8 -0.33 20.46 15.44
N ALA A 9 -0.33 19.71 14.33
CA ALA A 9 0.10 20.22 13.03
C ALA A 9 -0.87 21.29 12.46
N ALA A 10 -2.18 21.10 12.64
CA ALA A 10 -3.20 22.08 12.24
C ALA A 10 -3.14 23.40 13.05
N ILE A 11 -2.63 23.37 14.28
CA ILE A 11 -2.43 24.57 15.12
C ILE A 11 -1.31 25.48 14.56
N LEU A 12 -0.28 24.91 13.91
CA LEU A 12 0.86 25.68 13.40
C LEU A 12 0.59 26.35 12.04
N ASN A 13 -0.33 25.82 11.23
CA ASN A 13 -0.82 26.48 10.02
C ASN A 13 -2.25 25.99 9.68
N PRO A 14 -3.31 26.75 10.04
CA PRO A 14 -4.69 26.31 9.91
C PRO A 14 -5.17 26.16 8.46
N LYS A 15 -4.39 26.60 7.46
CA LYS A 15 -4.69 26.40 6.03
C LYS A 15 -4.24 25.04 5.50
N ILE A 16 -3.40 24.31 6.25
CA ILE A 16 -2.89 23.00 5.84
C ILE A 16 -3.74 21.93 6.52
N ASN A 17 -4.32 21.03 5.73
CA ASN A 17 -4.91 19.80 6.24
C ASN A 17 -3.81 18.71 6.27
N PRO A 18 -3.26 18.34 7.43
CA PRO A 18 -2.11 17.45 7.50
C PRO A 18 -2.41 16.04 6.97
N TRP A 19 -3.65 15.57 7.12
CA TRP A 19 -4.07 14.29 6.57
C TRP A 19 -4.07 14.32 5.05
N LEU A 20 -4.60 15.40 4.45
CA LEU A 20 -4.63 15.56 2.99
C LEU A 20 -3.23 15.62 2.40
N GLU A 21 -2.33 16.41 2.98
CA GLU A 21 -0.95 16.49 2.52
C GLU A 21 -0.24 15.13 2.60
N THR A 22 -0.43 14.40 3.71
CA THR A 22 0.18 13.09 3.87
C THR A 22 -0.39 12.08 2.86
N ALA A 23 -1.71 12.14 2.59
CA ALA A 23 -2.37 11.33 1.57
C ALA A 23 -1.83 11.62 0.16
N ILE A 24 -1.62 12.90 -0.19
CA ILE A 24 -1.02 13.31 -1.47
C ILE A 24 0.41 12.78 -1.58
N GLN A 25 1.24 12.96 -0.54
CA GLN A 25 2.62 12.47 -0.54
C GLN A 25 2.69 10.94 -0.66
N PHE A 26 1.80 10.22 0.03
CA PHE A 26 1.69 8.78 -0.11
C PHE A 26 1.39 8.41 -1.57
N ALA A 27 0.36 8.99 -2.18
CA ALA A 27 -0.02 8.71 -3.56
C ALA A 27 1.11 9.02 -4.57
N LEU A 28 1.81 10.14 -4.40
CA LEU A 28 2.94 10.52 -5.26
C LEU A 28 4.13 9.55 -5.17
N ARG A 29 4.34 8.92 -4.01
CA ARG A 29 5.42 7.96 -3.79
C ARG A 29 5.10 6.57 -4.31
N VAL A 30 3.85 6.10 -4.15
CA VAL A 30 3.45 4.73 -4.54
C VAL A 30 3.01 4.59 -6.00
N ARG A 31 2.80 5.70 -6.72
CA ARG A 31 2.43 5.66 -8.14
C ARG A 31 3.50 4.95 -8.98
N PRO A 32 3.17 4.48 -10.20
CA PRO A 32 4.15 3.89 -11.11
C PRO A 32 5.36 4.81 -11.33
N ASN A 33 6.56 4.24 -11.26
CA ASN A 33 7.84 4.97 -11.29
C ASN A 33 8.05 5.98 -10.15
N GLY A 34 7.19 5.97 -9.12
CA GLY A 34 7.43 6.71 -7.88
C GLY A 34 8.53 6.07 -7.04
N GLU A 35 9.03 6.79 -6.05
CA GLU A 35 10.12 6.33 -5.18
C GLU A 35 9.82 5.00 -4.46
N TRP A 36 8.53 4.68 -4.25
CA TRP A 36 8.08 3.45 -3.59
C TRP A 36 7.53 2.40 -4.56
N ASP A 37 7.70 2.59 -5.87
CA ASP A 37 7.48 1.55 -6.88
C ASP A 37 8.67 0.58 -6.91
N TYR A 38 8.85 -0.18 -5.82
CA TYR A 38 10.09 -0.91 -5.54
C TYR A 38 10.49 -1.90 -6.63
N LYS A 39 9.53 -2.50 -7.35
CA LYS A 39 9.80 -3.41 -8.47
C LYS A 39 10.65 -2.80 -9.58
N VAL A 40 10.66 -1.47 -9.72
CA VAL A 40 11.57 -0.75 -10.62
C VAL A 40 13.02 -0.89 -10.16
N ALA A 41 13.30 -0.75 -8.87
CA ALA A 41 14.66 -0.80 -8.33
C ALA A 41 15.14 -2.25 -8.05
N ILE A 42 14.25 -3.11 -7.56
CA ILE A 42 14.62 -4.45 -7.07
C ILE A 42 14.28 -5.57 -8.07
N GLY A 43 13.67 -5.24 -9.20
CA GLY A 43 13.26 -6.16 -10.26
C GLY A 43 11.92 -6.85 -9.96
N TRP A 44 11.07 -6.94 -10.99
CA TRP A 44 9.70 -7.45 -10.90
C TRP A 44 9.62 -8.89 -10.39
N ASN A 45 10.26 -9.83 -11.08
CA ASN A 45 10.07 -11.27 -10.85
C ASN A 45 11.22 -11.91 -10.06
N LYS A 46 12.03 -11.10 -9.35
CA LYS A 46 13.16 -11.61 -8.57
C LYS A 46 12.66 -12.06 -7.20
N THR A 47 12.40 -13.36 -7.06
CA THR A 47 11.95 -13.95 -5.79
C THR A 47 13.01 -13.83 -4.71
N ARG A 48 12.57 -13.45 -3.51
CA ARG A 48 13.38 -13.33 -2.30
C ARG A 48 12.75 -14.15 -1.19
N THR A 49 13.61 -14.72 -0.35
CA THR A 49 13.17 -15.37 0.88
C THR A 49 13.27 -14.37 2.01
N VAL A 50 12.13 -14.10 2.67
CA VAL A 50 12.08 -13.25 3.87
C VAL A 50 11.51 -14.04 5.04
N ILE A 51 11.91 -13.67 6.25
CA ILE A 51 11.38 -14.26 7.49
C ILE A 51 10.66 -13.16 8.25
N VAL A 52 9.37 -13.38 8.54
CA VAL A 52 8.54 -12.45 9.31
C VAL A 52 7.91 -13.22 10.45
N SER A 53 8.22 -12.83 11.69
CA SER A 53 7.79 -13.52 12.92
C SER A 53 8.03 -15.03 12.87
N GLY A 54 9.26 -15.44 12.53
CA GLY A 54 9.67 -16.84 12.43
C GLY A 54 9.10 -17.62 11.23
N LYS A 55 8.15 -17.07 10.46
CA LYS A 55 7.61 -17.70 9.26
C LYS A 55 8.38 -17.27 8.01
N LYS A 56 8.77 -18.24 7.20
CA LYS A 56 9.41 -18.03 5.89
C LYS A 56 8.36 -17.68 4.83
N TYR A 57 8.64 -16.65 4.04
CA TYR A 57 7.85 -16.23 2.88
C TYR A 57 8.77 -16.14 1.66
N TYR A 58 8.19 -16.43 0.49
CA TYR A 58 8.82 -16.20 -0.81
C TYR A 58 8.03 -15.10 -1.49
N ILE A 59 8.67 -13.95 -1.69
CA ILE A 59 8.03 -12.76 -2.24
C ILE A 59 8.91 -12.17 -3.35
N ASP A 60 8.30 -11.79 -4.47
CA ASP A 60 8.99 -11.09 -5.55
C ASP A 60 8.94 -9.56 -5.38
N GLY A 61 9.48 -8.81 -6.34
CA GLY A 61 9.54 -7.35 -6.23
C GLY A 61 8.18 -6.68 -6.30
N GLU A 62 7.24 -7.28 -7.04
CA GLU A 62 5.86 -6.81 -7.12
C GLU A 62 5.11 -7.06 -5.81
N ASP A 63 5.25 -8.27 -5.24
CA ASP A 63 4.72 -8.60 -3.92
C ASP A 63 5.24 -7.61 -2.86
N ILE A 64 6.54 -7.31 -2.86
CA ILE A 64 7.15 -6.36 -1.91
C ILE A 64 6.52 -4.97 -2.04
N GLY A 65 6.33 -4.47 -3.26
CA GLY A 65 5.68 -3.18 -3.50
C GLY A 65 4.23 -3.16 -3.00
N ASN A 66 3.45 -4.20 -3.30
CA ASN A 66 2.05 -4.29 -2.92
C ASN A 66 1.85 -4.49 -1.40
N ILE A 67 2.68 -5.33 -0.78
CA ILE A 67 2.73 -5.49 0.69
C ILE A 67 3.07 -4.15 1.35
N HIS A 68 4.07 -3.43 0.83
CA HIS A 68 4.46 -2.13 1.36
C HIS A 68 3.33 -1.10 1.24
N TYR A 69 2.68 -0.99 0.07
CA TYR A 69 1.52 -0.14 -0.14
C TYR A 69 0.41 -0.42 0.88
N GLY A 70 0.06 -1.70 1.07
CA GLY A 70 -0.95 -2.11 2.05
C GLY A 70 -0.55 -1.79 3.49
N TYR A 71 0.71 -2.05 3.87
CA TYR A 71 1.21 -1.83 5.23
C TYR A 71 1.30 -0.35 5.60
N VAL A 72 1.97 0.46 4.77
CA VAL A 72 2.17 1.90 5.02
C VAL A 72 0.86 2.67 4.84
N GLY A 73 0.09 2.36 3.79
CA GLY A 73 -1.18 3.02 3.51
C GLY A 73 -2.22 2.82 4.62
N ARG A 74 -2.16 1.69 5.34
CA ARG A 74 -3.10 1.38 6.42
C ARG A 74 -3.01 2.36 7.60
N TYR A 75 -1.90 3.09 7.72
CA TYR A 75 -1.78 4.20 8.66
C TYR A 75 -2.78 5.33 8.37
N LEU A 76 -3.01 5.65 7.09
CA LEU A 76 -3.84 6.80 6.65
C LEU A 76 -5.27 6.40 6.26
N PHE A 77 -5.45 5.20 5.71
CA PHE A 77 -6.69 4.74 5.11
C PHE A 77 -7.13 3.41 5.72
N ASP A 78 -8.44 3.14 5.65
CA ASP A 78 -8.95 1.79 5.92
C ASP A 78 -8.52 0.80 4.81
N GLY A 79 -8.55 -0.50 5.13
CA GLY A 79 -8.10 -1.53 4.19
C GLY A 79 -8.95 -1.62 2.92
N THR A 80 -10.26 -1.39 3.02
CA THR A 80 -11.17 -1.45 1.85
C THR A 80 -10.86 -0.34 0.86
N THR A 81 -10.60 0.88 1.37
CA THR A 81 -10.16 2.02 0.55
C THR A 81 -8.87 1.70 -0.20
N LEU A 82 -7.88 1.11 0.46
CA LEU A 82 -6.61 0.73 -0.18
C LEU A 82 -6.78 -0.32 -1.29
N LEU A 83 -7.58 -1.36 -1.04
CA LEU A 83 -7.84 -2.43 -2.01
C LEU A 83 -8.60 -1.91 -3.23
N LYS A 84 -9.60 -1.05 -3.02
CA LYS A 84 -10.34 -0.40 -4.12
C LYS A 84 -9.43 0.51 -4.95
N ALA A 85 -8.56 1.29 -4.30
CA ALA A 85 -7.65 2.19 -4.99
C ALA A 85 -6.63 1.42 -5.87
N GLY A 86 -6.12 0.27 -5.40
CA GLY A 86 -5.28 -0.62 -6.22
C GLY A 86 -5.97 -1.05 -7.51
N GLY A 87 -7.19 -1.58 -7.41
CA GLY A 87 -7.97 -2.00 -8.58
C GLY A 87 -8.42 -0.86 -9.50
N VAL A 88 -8.51 0.39 -9.02
CA VAL A 88 -8.70 1.56 -9.89
C VAL A 88 -7.44 1.84 -10.70
N VAL A 89 -6.26 1.81 -10.09
CA VAL A 89 -4.97 2.01 -10.79
C VAL A 89 -4.77 0.94 -11.87
N GLN A 90 -5.03 -0.33 -11.55
CA GLN A 90 -4.90 -1.44 -12.51
C GLN A 90 -5.82 -1.28 -13.72
N ARG A 91 -7.05 -0.78 -13.51
CA ARG A 91 -7.99 -0.43 -14.59
C ARG A 91 -7.50 0.74 -15.45
N LEU A 92 -7.03 1.81 -14.84
CA LEU A 92 -6.49 2.97 -15.57
C LEU A 92 -5.29 2.62 -16.44
N GLN A 93 -4.54 1.57 -16.07
CA GLN A 93 -3.41 1.07 -16.84
C GLN A 93 -3.78 0.06 -17.92
N GLY A 94 -5.07 -0.26 -18.09
CA GLY A 94 -5.54 -1.23 -19.09
C GLY A 94 -5.12 -2.68 -18.79
N ARG A 95 -4.73 -3.00 -17.55
CA ARG A 95 -4.26 -4.33 -17.15
C ARG A 95 -5.29 -5.18 -16.41
N SER A 96 -6.47 -4.61 -16.19
CA SER A 96 -7.55 -5.26 -15.47
C SER A 96 -8.37 -6.21 -16.35
N LYS A 97 -8.92 -7.26 -15.74
CA LYS A 97 -9.82 -8.22 -16.40
C LYS A 97 -11.23 -8.21 -15.77
N PRO A 98 -12.31 -8.34 -16.55
CA PRO A 98 -13.68 -8.34 -16.03
C PRO A 98 -13.94 -9.37 -14.93
N GLU A 99 -13.30 -10.54 -15.01
CA GLU A 99 -13.40 -11.63 -14.02
C GLU A 99 -12.80 -11.30 -12.64
N TRP A 100 -12.04 -10.20 -12.51
CA TRP A 100 -11.41 -9.78 -11.26
C TRP A 100 -12.31 -8.87 -10.40
N PHE A 101 -13.62 -8.84 -10.63
CA PHE A 101 -14.56 -8.03 -9.84
C PHE A 101 -14.42 -8.25 -8.32
N ALA A 102 -14.23 -9.51 -7.89
CA ALA A 102 -14.11 -9.87 -6.49
C ALA A 102 -12.87 -9.27 -5.78
N THR A 103 -11.85 -8.88 -6.55
CA THR A 103 -10.62 -8.23 -6.08
C THR A 103 -10.62 -6.73 -6.42
N TYR A 104 -11.81 -6.14 -6.60
CA TYR A 104 -12.01 -4.76 -7.05
C TYR A 104 -11.34 -4.45 -8.39
N TYR A 105 -11.20 -5.47 -9.24
CA TYR A 105 -10.57 -5.44 -10.56
C TYR A 105 -9.04 -5.35 -10.54
N ASP A 106 -8.42 -5.56 -9.37
CA ASP A 106 -6.98 -5.74 -9.22
C ASP A 106 -6.57 -7.19 -9.53
N ASP A 107 -5.32 -7.41 -9.90
CA ASP A 107 -4.81 -8.78 -10.07
C ASP A 107 -4.97 -9.55 -8.74
N PRO A 108 -5.50 -10.79 -8.72
CA PRO A 108 -5.69 -11.55 -7.48
C PRO A 108 -4.42 -11.73 -6.64
N LYS A 109 -3.25 -11.79 -7.28
CA LYS A 109 -1.95 -11.81 -6.60
C LYS A 109 -1.68 -10.47 -5.91
N ASP A 110 -1.89 -9.36 -6.62
CA ASP A 110 -1.71 -8.00 -6.11
C ASP A 110 -2.65 -7.73 -4.92
N TYR A 111 -3.92 -8.09 -5.06
CA TYR A 111 -4.92 -8.04 -3.99
C TYR A 111 -4.47 -8.82 -2.74
N ALA A 112 -3.94 -10.04 -2.92
CA ALA A 112 -3.46 -10.86 -1.81
C ALA A 112 -2.22 -10.25 -1.13
N ALA A 113 -1.32 -9.65 -1.89
CA ALA A 113 -0.13 -8.96 -1.38
C ALA A 113 -0.51 -7.68 -0.60
N VAL A 114 -1.40 -6.84 -1.13
CA VAL A 114 -1.93 -5.66 -0.42
C VAL A 114 -2.64 -6.07 0.87
N SER A 115 -3.50 -7.10 0.78
CA SER A 115 -4.20 -7.66 1.95
C SER A 115 -3.22 -8.16 3.02
N ARG A 116 -2.12 -8.80 2.62
CA ARG A 116 -1.06 -9.23 3.53
C ARG A 116 -0.42 -8.04 4.25
N GLY A 117 -0.08 -6.97 3.52
CA GLY A 117 0.44 -5.73 4.10
C GLY A 117 -0.49 -5.12 5.14
N ILE A 118 -1.79 -5.01 4.81
CA ILE A 118 -2.83 -4.53 5.73
C ILE A 118 -2.89 -5.40 7.00
N ASN A 119 -2.87 -6.72 6.84
CA ASN A 119 -2.94 -7.65 7.96
C ASN A 119 -1.71 -7.56 8.87
N TRP A 120 -0.51 -7.41 8.31
CA TRP A 120 0.71 -7.19 9.07
C TRP A 120 0.68 -5.89 9.87
N TYR A 121 0.10 -4.81 9.32
CA TYR A 121 -0.09 -3.56 10.06
C TYR A 121 -1.06 -3.76 11.24
N ASN A 122 -2.20 -4.39 10.98
CA ASN A 122 -3.24 -4.61 11.98
C ASN A 122 -2.78 -5.54 13.11
N SER A 123 -1.99 -6.57 12.80
CA SER A 123 -1.46 -7.49 13.82
C SER A 123 -0.33 -6.90 14.65
N GLY A 124 0.26 -5.77 14.21
CA GLY A 124 1.41 -5.18 14.89
C GLY A 124 2.66 -6.04 14.82
N ILE A 125 2.79 -6.91 13.82
CA ILE A 125 3.89 -7.89 13.70
C ILE A 125 5.30 -7.27 13.61
N PHE A 126 5.38 -5.97 13.35
CA PHE A 126 6.63 -5.18 13.31
C PHE A 126 6.64 -4.00 14.30
N LYS A 127 5.78 -4.02 15.34
CA LYS A 127 5.74 -3.00 16.39
C LYS A 127 6.55 -3.42 17.61
#